data_AF-A0A2E2SXW5-F1
#
_entry.id   AF-A0A2E2SXW5-F1
#
_cell.length_a   1.000
_cell.length_b   1.000
_cell.length_c   1.000
_cell.angle_alpha   90.00
_cell.angle_beta   90.00
_cell.angle_gamma   90.00
#
_symmetry.space_group_name_H-M   'P 1'
#
loop_
_entity.id
_entity.type
_entity.pdbx_description
1 polymer ?
#
loop_
_entity_poly.entity_id
_entity_poly.type
_entity_poly.pdbx_seq_one_letter_code
_entity_poly.pdbx_strand_id
1 'polypeptide(L)'
;MKIAYIRPRFSAWLVLMALACPMEEAKAEEGDTPKWGPHLDLEGKAGTNRNLGEVDLFMPLLQNEDTLFFTNLRTRMDDGSSVEGNFGVGLRHMLGSGWNVGGIAYFDRRKSEWDNYYNQITLGLEALSTDWDFRTNAYVPQGSRVRNVDALNEVSLSGTTISFRGGEERSMAGFDGEIGWRLPVYEPEEPRQIRLFAGGYHFFADEVADITGPRLRAEMAFDEVPWLWDGSRFSIGSEWQHDNPRGSQGFVTARLRIPLQFFGSGRKRLTPMERRMTEPVIRDIDIVSQSGAFGPVETATGTADGQTLTVITSSSVANTAALNTALDTAGANTVIIGGTIDVTTQVNMVAGQTLVGSGNITVKSPSGREAILTVSGGKIAATDQNSPYALLMRDNTKLIGMTVSNSDSGGTGIFAVRADNTTGVTIENSTLTAFGATGGGVGIDARNSTNLVVRNNTISPSSNTAGAVGIIISNSTNPTIANNAFSFSTGTLKTVISSSGAGTTSFNAASTGNTTNDGSCNLSGATTGSVGFSTINCQ
;
A
#
# COMPACT_ATOMS: atom_id res chain seq x y z
N MET A 1 -41.56 -1.22 -5.33
CA MET A 1 -41.20 -1.50 -6.74
C MET A 1 -39.78 -2.07 -6.72
N LYS A 2 -39.67 -3.41 -6.70
CA LYS A 2 -38.40 -4.14 -6.54
C LYS A 2 -37.82 -4.41 -7.93
N ILE A 3 -36.65 -3.87 -8.23
CA ILE A 3 -35.88 -4.21 -9.43
C ILE A 3 -35.09 -5.48 -9.09
N ALA A 4 -35.45 -6.59 -9.75
CA ALA A 4 -34.81 -7.88 -9.57
C ALA A 4 -33.46 -7.90 -10.28
N TYR A 5 -32.40 -8.19 -9.52
CA TYR A 5 -31.06 -8.45 -10.03
C TYR A 5 -31.05 -9.83 -10.72
N ILE A 6 -31.01 -9.84 -12.04
CA ILE A 6 -30.82 -11.06 -12.83
C ILE A 6 -29.32 -11.35 -12.87
N ARG A 7 -28.88 -12.38 -12.15
CA ARG A 7 -27.54 -12.99 -12.33
C ARG A 7 -27.51 -13.68 -13.70
N PRO A 8 -26.63 -13.30 -14.65
CA PRO A 8 -26.48 -14.09 -15.85
C PRO A 8 -25.55 -15.27 -15.53
N ARG A 9 -26.14 -16.45 -15.34
CA ARG A 9 -25.43 -17.71 -15.55
C ARG A 9 -25.28 -17.89 -17.07
N PHE A 10 -24.27 -17.25 -17.66
CA PHE A 10 -23.83 -17.63 -19.00
C PHE A 10 -23.07 -18.96 -18.89
N SER A 11 -23.83 -20.04 -18.89
CA SER A 11 -23.33 -21.39 -19.11
C SER A 11 -22.64 -21.43 -20.48
N ALA A 12 -21.43 -21.99 -20.50
CA ALA A 12 -20.46 -22.06 -21.58
C ALA A 12 -20.91 -22.86 -22.84
N TRP A 13 -22.08 -22.57 -23.39
CA TRP A 13 -22.67 -23.28 -24.53
C TRP A 13 -22.56 -22.53 -25.88
N LEU A 14 -21.89 -21.38 -25.93
CA LEU A 14 -21.66 -20.65 -27.20
C LEU A 14 -20.29 -20.87 -27.84
N VAL A 15 -19.38 -21.62 -27.20
CA VAL A 15 -18.00 -21.82 -27.70
C VAL A 15 -17.91 -22.92 -28.79
N LEU A 16 -19.00 -23.64 -29.07
CA LEU A 16 -18.97 -24.77 -30.01
C LEU A 16 -19.57 -24.50 -31.40
N MET A 17 -20.13 -23.32 -31.68
CA MET A 17 -20.84 -23.08 -32.96
C MET A 17 -20.06 -22.29 -34.02
N ALA A 18 -18.87 -21.75 -33.71
CA ALA A 18 -18.03 -21.08 -34.72
C ALA A 18 -16.99 -22.00 -35.39
N LEU A 19 -16.92 -23.28 -35.00
CA LEU A 19 -15.99 -24.27 -35.55
C LEU A 19 -16.60 -25.18 -36.63
N ALA A 20 -17.84 -24.93 -37.05
CA ALA A 20 -18.48 -25.69 -38.13
C ALA A 20 -18.11 -25.11 -39.51
N CYS A 21 -16.82 -25.02 -39.82
CA CYS A 21 -16.39 -25.11 -41.20
C CYS A 21 -16.06 -26.60 -41.43
N PRO A 22 -16.63 -27.28 -42.43
CA PRO A 22 -16.20 -28.62 -42.75
C PRO A 22 -14.71 -28.55 -43.12
N MET A 23 -13.83 -28.96 -42.19
CA MET A 23 -12.47 -29.32 -42.52
C MET A 23 -12.57 -30.61 -43.33
N GLU A 24 -12.69 -30.47 -44.63
CA GLU A 24 -12.39 -31.54 -45.55
C GLU A 24 -10.95 -31.99 -45.25
N GLU A 25 -10.73 -33.29 -45.03
CA GLU A 25 -9.40 -33.84 -44.78
C GLU A 25 -8.51 -33.56 -46.00
N ALA A 26 -7.84 -32.41 -45.99
CA ALA A 26 -6.82 -32.09 -46.97
C ALA A 26 -5.62 -33.01 -46.69
N LYS A 27 -5.58 -34.12 -47.41
CA LYS A 27 -4.38 -34.95 -47.53
C LYS A 27 -3.23 -34.05 -47.95
N ALA A 28 -2.14 -34.11 -47.21
CA ALA A 28 -0.89 -33.45 -47.54
C ALA A 28 -0.47 -33.85 -48.97
N GLU A 29 -0.40 -32.88 -49.88
CA GLU A 29 0.35 -33.07 -51.12
C GLU A 29 1.82 -33.22 -50.77
N GLU A 30 2.34 -34.39 -51.12
CA GLU A 30 3.70 -34.83 -50.94
C GLU A 30 4.59 -34.05 -51.92
N GLY A 31 5.22 -32.94 -51.49
CA GLY A 31 6.25 -32.28 -52.31
C GLY A 31 6.62 -30.84 -52.00
N ASP A 32 5.80 -30.05 -51.30
CA ASP A 32 6.09 -28.62 -51.14
C ASP A 32 6.76 -28.28 -49.80
N THR A 33 7.92 -27.63 -49.86
CA THR A 33 8.62 -27.12 -48.67
C THR A 33 7.69 -26.18 -47.89
N PRO A 34 7.54 -26.33 -46.56
CA PRO A 34 6.64 -25.48 -45.76
C PRO A 34 6.92 -23.99 -45.97
N LYS A 35 5.89 -23.23 -46.38
CA LYS A 35 5.97 -21.81 -46.74
C LYS A 35 6.31 -20.94 -45.53
N TRP A 36 5.59 -21.09 -44.43
CA TRP A 36 5.83 -20.38 -43.18
C TRP A 36 6.62 -21.27 -42.21
N GLY A 37 7.59 -20.67 -41.52
CA GLY A 37 8.47 -21.40 -40.62
C GLY A 37 8.46 -20.89 -39.19
N PRO A 38 8.90 -21.73 -38.23
CA PRO A 38 9.06 -21.33 -36.86
C PRO A 38 10.13 -20.24 -36.72
N HIS A 39 9.92 -19.34 -35.78
CA HIS A 39 10.83 -18.24 -35.48
C HIS A 39 10.72 -17.82 -34.01
N LEU A 40 11.77 -17.17 -33.54
CA LEU A 40 11.87 -16.56 -32.23
C LEU A 40 11.93 -15.05 -32.38
N ASP A 41 11.01 -14.31 -31.77
CA ASP A 41 11.07 -12.87 -31.65
C ASP A 41 11.64 -12.51 -30.26
N LEU A 42 12.65 -11.64 -30.25
CA LEU A 42 13.24 -11.04 -29.04
C LEU A 42 12.90 -9.55 -29.05
N GLU A 43 12.21 -9.06 -28.03
CA GLU A 43 11.82 -7.65 -27.94
C GLU A 43 12.30 -7.01 -26.64
N GLY A 44 12.83 -5.79 -26.77
CA GLY A 44 13.02 -4.86 -25.68
C GLY A 44 12.08 -3.66 -25.85
N LYS A 45 11.39 -3.28 -24.77
CA LYS A 45 10.49 -2.12 -24.73
C LYS A 45 10.87 -1.22 -23.57
N ALA A 46 11.50 -0.09 -23.87
CA ALA A 46 11.87 0.93 -22.89
C ALA A 46 10.75 1.94 -22.75
N GLY A 47 10.35 2.28 -21.52
CA GLY A 47 9.18 3.12 -21.26
C GLY A 47 9.40 4.18 -20.18
N THR A 48 8.49 5.14 -20.09
CA THR A 48 8.55 6.22 -19.09
C THR A 48 8.37 5.73 -17.66
N ASN A 49 7.57 4.67 -17.46
CA ASN A 49 7.20 4.18 -16.14
C ASN A 49 7.75 2.77 -15.83
N ARG A 50 8.18 2.03 -16.86
CA ARG A 50 8.74 0.68 -16.74
C ARG A 50 9.44 0.23 -18.01
N ASN A 51 10.28 -0.78 -17.90
CA ASN A 51 10.97 -1.43 -19.01
C ASN A 51 10.61 -2.92 -19.09
N LEU A 52 10.52 -3.45 -20.30
CA LEU A 52 10.03 -4.81 -20.56
C LEU A 52 10.99 -5.55 -21.48
N GLY A 53 11.15 -6.85 -21.22
CA GLY A 53 11.73 -7.82 -22.14
C GLY A 53 10.71 -8.90 -22.50
N GLU A 54 10.65 -9.27 -23.78
CA GLU A 54 9.77 -10.31 -24.30
C GLU A 54 10.57 -11.32 -25.14
N VAL A 55 10.22 -12.59 -24.97
CA VAL A 55 10.65 -13.70 -25.82
C VAL A 55 9.39 -14.39 -26.34
N ASP A 56 9.25 -14.47 -27.65
CA ASP A 56 8.07 -15.01 -28.33
C ASP A 56 8.50 -16.08 -29.35
N LEU A 57 8.03 -17.31 -29.14
CA LEU A 57 8.22 -18.45 -30.04
C LEU A 57 6.94 -18.67 -30.86
N PHE A 58 7.04 -18.47 -32.17
CA PHE A 58 6.00 -18.77 -33.13
C PHE A 58 6.30 -20.07 -33.85
N MET A 59 5.32 -20.98 -33.94
CA MET A 59 5.47 -22.26 -34.63
C MET A 59 4.23 -22.59 -35.47
N PRO A 60 4.36 -22.68 -36.81
CA PRO A 60 3.36 -23.30 -37.66
C PRO A 60 3.10 -24.75 -37.23
N LEU A 61 1.83 -25.12 -37.07
CA LEU A 61 1.40 -26.49 -36.75
C LEU A 61 0.87 -27.19 -37.99
N LEU A 62 -0.01 -26.52 -38.74
CA LEU A 62 -0.57 -26.97 -40.01
C LEU A 62 -0.63 -25.80 -40.99
N GLN A 63 -0.28 -26.04 -42.25
CA GLN A 63 -0.33 -25.01 -43.27
C GLN A 63 -0.58 -25.58 -44.67
N ASN A 64 -1.20 -24.79 -45.53
CA ASN A 64 -1.27 -25.01 -46.97
C ASN A 64 -0.95 -23.68 -47.68
N GLU A 65 -1.35 -23.49 -48.95
CA GLU A 65 -1.01 -22.27 -49.70
C GLU A 65 -1.59 -20.97 -49.13
N ASP A 66 -2.74 -21.04 -48.46
CA ASP A 66 -3.52 -19.88 -48.02
C ASP A 66 -3.87 -19.87 -46.52
N THR A 67 -3.68 -20.98 -45.82
CA THR A 67 -4.14 -21.17 -44.44
C THR A 67 -2.98 -21.57 -43.54
N LEU A 68 -2.90 -20.94 -42.37
CA LEU A 68 -1.88 -21.19 -41.36
C LEU A 68 -2.53 -21.36 -39.99
N PHE A 69 -2.44 -22.57 -39.43
CA PHE A 69 -2.70 -22.85 -38.03
C PHE A 69 -1.37 -22.90 -37.27
N PHE A 70 -1.26 -22.14 -36.19
CA PHE A 70 -0.01 -21.94 -35.46
C PHE A 70 -0.21 -21.94 -33.95
N THR A 71 0.89 -22.15 -33.23
CA THR A 71 0.99 -21.88 -31.79
C THR A 71 1.98 -20.77 -31.52
N ASN A 72 1.76 -20.09 -30.40
CA ASN A 72 2.58 -18.97 -29.94
C ASN A 72 2.85 -19.14 -28.44
N LEU A 73 4.11 -19.22 -28.06
CA LEU A 73 4.54 -19.26 -26.67
C LEU A 73 5.33 -18.00 -26.36
N ARG A 74 4.83 -17.21 -25.41
CA ARG A 74 5.43 -15.93 -25.05
C ARG A 74 5.76 -15.88 -23.56
N THR A 75 6.91 -15.32 -23.24
CA THR A 75 7.31 -15.00 -21.87
C THR A 75 7.73 -13.54 -21.81
N ARG A 76 7.28 -12.86 -20.77
CA ARG A 76 7.57 -11.46 -20.53
C ARG A 76 8.06 -11.23 -19.10
N MET A 77 9.02 -10.31 -18.99
CA MET A 77 9.61 -9.89 -17.73
C MET A 77 9.64 -8.37 -17.68
N ASP A 78 9.33 -7.79 -16.52
CA ASP A 78 9.44 -6.35 -16.26
C ASP A 78 10.45 -6.03 -15.15
N ASP A 79 10.74 -4.74 -14.97
CA ASP A 79 11.61 -4.22 -13.92
C ASP A 79 10.93 -4.14 -12.52
N GLY A 80 9.64 -4.47 -12.45
CA GLY A 80 8.81 -4.52 -11.23
C GLY A 80 8.69 -5.92 -10.61
N SER A 81 9.58 -6.86 -10.97
CA SER A 81 9.57 -8.28 -10.54
C SER A 81 8.35 -9.09 -10.98
N SER A 82 7.54 -8.56 -11.90
CA SER A 82 6.40 -9.27 -12.48
C SER A 82 6.84 -10.09 -13.70
N VAL A 83 6.28 -11.30 -13.80
CA VAL A 83 6.61 -12.25 -14.87
C VAL A 83 5.30 -12.84 -15.40
N GLU A 84 5.19 -12.89 -16.72
CA GLU A 84 4.02 -13.44 -17.40
C GLU A 84 4.41 -14.47 -18.45
N GLY A 85 3.68 -15.58 -18.48
CA GLY A 85 3.77 -16.59 -19.51
C GLY A 85 2.43 -16.74 -20.22
N ASN A 86 2.47 -16.84 -21.54
CA ASN A 86 1.28 -16.91 -22.38
C ASN A 86 1.41 -18.06 -23.37
N PHE A 87 0.40 -18.91 -23.44
CA PHE A 87 0.31 -19.98 -24.41
C PHE A 87 -0.88 -19.72 -25.32
N GLY A 88 -0.64 -19.62 -26.62
CA GLY A 88 -1.66 -19.29 -27.61
C GLY A 88 -1.68 -20.22 -28.81
N VAL A 89 -2.83 -20.22 -29.47
CA VAL A 89 -3.08 -20.81 -30.78
C VAL A 89 -3.78 -19.80 -31.67
N GLY A 90 -3.55 -19.90 -32.98
CA GLY A 90 -4.18 -19.02 -33.94
C GLY A 90 -4.37 -19.68 -35.29
N LEU A 91 -5.36 -19.19 -36.02
CA LEU A 91 -5.67 -19.57 -37.40
C LEU A 91 -5.75 -18.31 -38.24
N ARG A 92 -5.01 -18.27 -39.35
CA ARG A 92 -5.09 -17.21 -40.36
C ARG A 92 -5.38 -17.83 -41.72
N HIS A 93 -6.18 -17.16 -42.53
CA HIS A 93 -6.54 -17.56 -43.89
C HIS A 93 -6.43 -16.36 -44.84
N MET A 94 -5.70 -16.54 -45.93
CA MET A 94 -5.41 -15.54 -46.96
C MET A 94 -6.46 -15.60 -48.07
N LEU A 95 -7.28 -14.55 -48.16
CA LEU A 95 -8.33 -14.41 -49.16
C LEU A 95 -7.76 -13.85 -50.47
N GLY A 96 -8.34 -14.27 -51.60
CA GLY A 96 -8.01 -13.72 -52.92
C GLY A 96 -8.30 -12.22 -53.07
N SER A 97 -9.03 -11.61 -52.14
CA SER A 97 -9.25 -10.16 -52.05
C SER A 97 -8.05 -9.38 -51.52
N GLY A 98 -6.95 -10.05 -51.12
CA GLY A 98 -5.78 -9.41 -50.53
C GLY A 98 -5.90 -9.17 -49.02
N TRP A 99 -6.70 -9.98 -48.33
CA TRP A 99 -6.91 -9.91 -46.88
C TRP A 99 -6.57 -11.24 -46.21
N ASN A 100 -5.79 -11.20 -45.14
CA ASN A 100 -5.61 -12.30 -44.23
C ASN A 100 -6.57 -12.12 -43.05
N VAL A 101 -7.52 -13.02 -42.89
CA VAL A 101 -8.46 -13.02 -41.77
C VAL A 101 -8.11 -14.13 -40.80
N GLY A 102 -8.28 -13.88 -39.51
CA GLY A 102 -7.90 -14.87 -38.51
C GLY A 102 -8.45 -14.61 -37.13
N GLY A 103 -8.24 -15.60 -36.27
CA GLY A 103 -8.59 -15.56 -34.87
C GLY A 103 -7.52 -16.21 -34.01
N ILE A 104 -7.42 -15.76 -32.77
CA ILE A 104 -6.45 -16.23 -31.78
C ILE A 104 -7.15 -16.54 -30.45
N ALA A 105 -6.57 -17.47 -29.71
CA ALA A 105 -6.93 -17.74 -28.33
C ALA A 105 -5.67 -17.96 -27.49
N TYR A 106 -5.62 -17.34 -26.31
CA TYR A 106 -4.51 -17.49 -25.36
C TYR A 106 -5.00 -17.87 -23.97
N PHE A 107 -4.17 -18.65 -23.28
CA PHE A 107 -4.18 -18.77 -21.84
C PHE A 107 -2.96 -18.04 -21.27
N ASP A 108 -3.23 -17.07 -20.41
CA ASP A 108 -2.26 -16.17 -19.83
C ASP A 108 -2.12 -16.47 -18.34
N ARG A 109 -0.89 -16.45 -17.83
CA ARG A 109 -0.59 -16.58 -16.39
C ARG A 109 0.45 -15.56 -15.96
N ARG A 110 0.04 -14.65 -15.07
CA ARG A 110 0.89 -13.59 -14.52
C ARG A 110 1.17 -13.84 -13.05
N LYS A 111 2.43 -13.64 -12.66
CA LYS A 111 2.84 -13.36 -11.29
C LYS A 111 3.02 -11.84 -11.14
N SER A 112 2.22 -11.20 -10.30
CA SER A 112 2.29 -9.74 -10.08
C SER A 112 3.47 -9.35 -9.19
N GLU A 113 3.71 -8.04 -9.07
CA GLU A 113 4.68 -7.44 -8.13
C GLU A 113 4.38 -7.76 -6.65
N TRP A 114 3.14 -8.18 -6.34
CA TRP A 114 2.69 -8.57 -5.00
C TRP A 114 2.74 -10.09 -4.78
N ASP A 115 3.50 -10.81 -5.61
CA ASP A 115 3.59 -12.28 -5.61
C ASP A 115 2.27 -13.03 -5.85
N ASN A 116 1.25 -12.33 -6.35
CA ASN A 116 -0.05 -12.93 -6.66
C ASN A 116 -0.08 -13.55 -8.04
N TYR A 117 -0.77 -14.69 -8.16
CA TYR A 117 -1.01 -15.34 -9.44
C TYR A 117 -2.42 -15.06 -9.96
N TYR A 118 -2.47 -14.60 -11.21
CA TYR A 118 -3.69 -14.43 -12.00
C TYR A 118 -3.62 -15.25 -13.28
N ASN A 119 -4.80 -15.66 -13.76
CA ASN A 119 -4.95 -16.36 -15.03
C ASN A 119 -6.01 -15.65 -15.87
N GLN A 120 -5.87 -15.68 -17.18
CA GLN A 120 -6.79 -15.03 -18.11
C GLN A 120 -6.91 -15.84 -19.39
N ILE A 121 -8.08 -15.77 -20.01
CA ILE A 121 -8.29 -16.22 -21.39
C ILE A 121 -8.40 -14.97 -22.26
N THR A 122 -7.64 -14.94 -23.35
CA THR A 122 -7.72 -13.88 -24.36
C THR A 122 -8.25 -14.46 -25.66
N LEU A 123 -9.21 -13.77 -26.28
CA LEU A 123 -9.73 -14.08 -27.61
C LEU A 123 -9.53 -12.86 -28.51
N GLY A 124 -9.04 -13.07 -29.73
CA GLY A 124 -8.80 -11.97 -30.65
C GLY A 124 -9.19 -12.31 -32.08
N LEU A 125 -9.47 -11.26 -32.85
CA LEU A 125 -9.77 -11.33 -34.28
C LEU A 125 -8.85 -10.39 -35.03
N GLU A 126 -8.41 -10.81 -36.22
CA GLU A 126 -7.49 -10.07 -37.08
C GLU A 126 -8.01 -10.03 -38.52
N ALA A 127 -7.89 -8.87 -39.16
CA ALA A 127 -8.00 -8.71 -40.61
C ALA A 127 -6.83 -7.83 -41.10
N LEU A 128 -5.92 -8.43 -41.84
CA LEU A 128 -4.63 -7.83 -42.22
C LEU A 128 -4.53 -7.82 -43.75
N SER A 129 -4.35 -6.66 -44.36
CA SER A 129 -4.09 -6.52 -45.81
C SER A 129 -2.70 -5.97 -46.05
N THR A 130 -2.33 -5.65 -47.29
CA THR A 130 -1.08 -4.96 -47.56
C THR A 130 -1.02 -3.61 -46.85
N ASP A 131 -2.13 -2.86 -46.80
CA ASP A 131 -2.13 -1.46 -46.35
C ASP A 131 -2.84 -1.22 -45.03
N TRP A 132 -3.85 -2.03 -44.72
CA TRP A 132 -4.74 -1.82 -43.58
C TRP A 132 -4.74 -3.01 -42.64
N ASP A 133 -4.82 -2.71 -41.34
CA ASP A 133 -4.90 -3.68 -40.27
C ASP A 133 -6.10 -3.39 -39.38
N PHE A 134 -6.84 -4.42 -39.02
CA PHE A 134 -7.86 -4.36 -37.99
C PHE A 134 -7.62 -5.48 -36.99
N ARG A 135 -7.56 -5.12 -35.72
CA ARG A 135 -7.39 -6.07 -34.62
C ARG A 135 -8.33 -5.71 -33.49
N THR A 136 -8.86 -6.72 -32.83
CA THR A 136 -9.59 -6.56 -31.56
C THR A 136 -9.36 -7.76 -30.68
N ASN A 137 -9.28 -7.51 -29.37
CA ASN A 137 -9.05 -8.53 -28.37
C ASN A 137 -10.02 -8.36 -27.19
N ALA A 138 -10.40 -9.47 -26.57
CA ALA A 138 -11.19 -9.53 -25.35
C ALA A 138 -10.46 -10.37 -24.30
N TYR A 139 -10.42 -9.85 -23.07
CA TYR A 139 -9.63 -10.36 -21.94
C TYR A 139 -10.56 -10.79 -20.81
N VAL A 140 -10.51 -12.07 -20.45
CA VAL A 140 -11.44 -12.68 -19.48
C VAL A 140 -10.69 -13.37 -18.33
N PRO A 141 -10.55 -12.72 -17.16
CA PRO A 141 -9.88 -13.29 -15.99
C PRO A 141 -10.57 -14.56 -15.48
N GLN A 142 -9.76 -15.54 -15.11
CA GLN A 142 -10.18 -16.86 -14.63
C GLN A 142 -9.75 -17.10 -13.18
N GLY A 143 -10.61 -17.77 -12.41
CA GLY A 143 -10.36 -18.10 -11.01
C GLY A 143 -10.54 -16.90 -10.06
N SER A 144 -9.72 -16.84 -9.01
CA SER A 144 -9.75 -15.75 -8.03
C SER A 144 -9.25 -14.45 -8.63
N ARG A 145 -10.14 -13.46 -8.70
CA ARG A 145 -9.84 -12.13 -9.28
C ARG A 145 -9.37 -11.11 -8.26
N VAL A 146 -9.52 -11.40 -6.97
CA VAL A 146 -9.15 -10.53 -5.85
C VAL A 146 -8.15 -11.28 -4.97
N ARG A 147 -7.08 -10.59 -4.59
CA ARG A 147 -6.05 -11.09 -3.68
C ARG A 147 -5.76 -10.04 -2.62
N ASN A 148 -5.58 -10.47 -1.37
CA ASN A 148 -5.23 -9.57 -0.29
C ASN A 148 -3.77 -9.14 -0.40
N VAL A 149 -3.52 -7.86 -0.16
CA VAL A 149 -2.18 -7.27 -0.10
C VAL A 149 -2.08 -6.43 1.17
N ASP A 150 -1.52 -6.99 2.24
CA ASP A 150 -1.53 -6.33 3.55
C ASP A 150 -0.69 -5.05 3.61
N ALA A 151 0.35 -4.95 2.78
CA ALA A 151 1.14 -3.74 2.62
C ALA A 151 0.32 -2.52 2.13
N LEU A 152 -0.87 -2.76 1.57
CA LEU A 152 -1.79 -1.73 1.08
C LEU A 152 -3.01 -1.53 1.99
N ASN A 153 -3.01 -2.09 3.21
CA ASN A 153 -4.05 -1.82 4.19
C ASN A 153 -4.05 -0.34 4.58
N GLU A 154 -5.23 0.26 4.63
CA GLU A 154 -5.41 1.65 5.05
C GLU A 154 -6.30 1.71 6.28
N VAL A 155 -5.95 2.60 7.20
CA VAL A 155 -6.78 2.92 8.37
C VAL A 155 -6.87 4.42 8.54
N SER A 156 -8.06 4.90 8.88
CA SER A 156 -8.30 6.29 9.23
C SER A 156 -9.16 6.39 10.48
N LEU A 157 -8.96 7.46 11.25
CA LEU A 157 -9.79 7.80 12.40
C LEU A 157 -10.63 9.05 12.06
N SER A 158 -11.95 8.92 12.16
CA SER A 158 -12.89 10.03 11.98
C SER A 158 -13.90 10.06 13.12
N GLY A 159 -13.88 11.14 13.90
CA GLY A 159 -14.65 11.23 15.15
C GLY A 159 -14.24 10.13 16.12
N THR A 160 -15.16 9.21 16.40
CA THR A 160 -14.94 8.03 17.27
C THR A 160 -14.84 6.72 16.50
N THR A 161 -14.86 6.76 15.16
CA THR A 161 -14.85 5.56 14.31
C THR A 161 -13.48 5.37 13.68
N ILE A 162 -12.89 4.19 13.87
CA ILE A 162 -11.68 3.74 13.19
C ILE A 162 -12.12 2.95 11.96
N SER A 163 -12.03 3.57 10.78
CA SER A 163 -12.34 2.95 9.50
C SER A 163 -11.12 2.23 8.98
N PHE A 164 -11.27 0.94 8.67
CA PHE A 164 -10.25 0.08 8.10
C PHE A 164 -10.66 -0.32 6.69
N ARG A 165 -9.74 -0.25 5.73
CA ARG A 165 -9.94 -0.76 4.38
C ARG A 165 -8.78 -1.67 4.00
N GLY A 166 -9.12 -2.93 3.72
CA GLY A 166 -8.14 -3.94 3.36
C GLY A 166 -7.50 -3.67 2.00
N GLY A 167 -6.18 -3.80 1.92
CA GLY A 167 -5.43 -3.76 0.67
C GLY A 167 -5.75 -4.97 -0.19
N GLU A 168 -6.02 -4.75 -1.47
CA GLU A 168 -6.33 -5.80 -2.43
C GLU A 168 -5.68 -5.50 -3.77
N GLU A 169 -5.35 -6.57 -4.49
CA GLU A 169 -5.04 -6.54 -5.91
C GLU A 169 -6.15 -7.23 -6.70
N ARG A 170 -6.63 -6.57 -7.75
CA ARG A 170 -7.78 -7.01 -8.56
C ARG A 170 -7.41 -7.13 -10.03
N SER A 171 -7.56 -8.32 -10.61
CA SER A 171 -7.42 -8.54 -12.06
C SER A 171 -8.65 -8.06 -12.81
N MET A 172 -8.45 -7.40 -13.94
CA MET A 172 -9.51 -6.71 -14.69
C MET A 172 -9.90 -7.49 -15.95
N ALA A 173 -11.20 -7.51 -16.25
CA ALA A 173 -11.66 -7.90 -17.58
C ALA A 173 -11.55 -6.71 -18.53
N GLY A 174 -11.51 -6.94 -19.84
CA GLY A 174 -11.46 -5.83 -20.76
C GLY A 174 -11.47 -6.21 -22.22
N PHE A 175 -11.30 -5.21 -23.06
CA PHE A 175 -11.15 -5.36 -24.50
C PHE A 175 -10.34 -4.21 -25.09
N ASP A 176 -9.77 -4.45 -26.27
CA ASP A 176 -9.13 -3.41 -27.07
C ASP A 176 -9.44 -3.56 -28.57
N GLY A 177 -9.12 -2.50 -29.31
CA GLY A 177 -9.15 -2.49 -30.75
C GLY A 177 -8.13 -1.52 -31.33
N GLU A 178 -7.56 -1.89 -32.47
CA GLU A 178 -6.55 -1.11 -33.19
C GLU A 178 -6.82 -1.15 -34.69
N ILE A 179 -6.75 0.01 -35.36
CA ILE A 179 -6.62 0.14 -36.80
C ILE A 179 -5.19 0.54 -37.16
N GLY A 180 -4.61 -0.13 -38.15
CA GLY A 180 -3.29 0.17 -38.68
C GLY A 180 -3.33 0.60 -40.14
N TRP A 181 -2.41 1.47 -40.52
CA TRP A 181 -2.22 1.95 -41.88
C TRP A 181 -0.73 1.96 -42.26
N ARG A 182 -0.40 1.32 -43.38
CA ARG A 182 0.93 1.38 -44.00
C ARG A 182 1.09 2.69 -44.75
N LEU A 183 2.13 3.45 -44.43
CA LEU A 183 2.43 4.67 -45.15
C LEU A 183 2.94 4.35 -46.56
N PRO A 184 2.45 5.05 -47.60
CA PRO A 184 2.86 4.85 -48.99
C PRO A 184 4.20 5.54 -49.29
N VAL A 185 5.22 5.29 -48.45
CA VAL A 185 6.58 5.82 -48.60
C VAL A 185 7.50 4.81 -49.28
N TYR A 186 7.16 3.53 -49.18
CA TYR A 186 7.86 2.39 -49.79
C TYR A 186 6.84 1.51 -50.52
N GLU A 187 7.26 0.85 -51.59
CA GLU A 187 6.39 -0.13 -52.26
C GLU A 187 6.17 -1.36 -51.36
N PRO A 188 5.01 -2.05 -51.46
CA PRO A 188 4.72 -3.24 -50.65
C PRO A 188 5.81 -4.32 -50.67
N GLU A 189 6.48 -4.48 -51.81
CA GLU A 189 7.50 -5.50 -52.07
C GLU A 189 8.87 -5.14 -51.49
N GLU A 190 9.07 -3.89 -51.10
CA GLU A 190 10.31 -3.45 -50.48
C GLU A 190 10.48 -4.09 -49.09
N PRO A 191 11.73 -4.38 -48.68
CA PRO A 191 12.01 -4.95 -47.37
C PRO A 191 11.77 -3.98 -46.21
N ARG A 192 11.30 -2.75 -46.46
CA ARG A 192 11.12 -1.73 -45.43
C ARG A 192 9.71 -1.19 -45.48
N GLN A 193 9.06 -1.09 -44.32
CA GLN A 193 7.70 -0.56 -44.22
C GLN A 193 7.57 0.33 -42.98
N ILE A 194 6.74 1.36 -43.08
CA ILE A 194 6.33 2.19 -41.94
C ILE A 194 4.83 2.04 -41.78
N ARG A 195 4.38 1.74 -40.57
CA ARG A 195 2.97 1.65 -40.20
C ARG A 195 2.65 2.58 -39.05
N LEU A 196 1.48 3.20 -39.11
CA LEU A 196 0.87 3.96 -38.03
C LEU A 196 -0.37 3.21 -37.55
N PHE A 197 -0.62 3.25 -36.25
CA PHE A 197 -1.74 2.60 -35.62
C PHE A 197 -2.44 3.54 -34.66
N ALA A 198 -3.77 3.45 -34.63
CA ALA A 198 -4.62 4.14 -33.69
C ALA A 198 -5.64 3.16 -33.11
N GLY A 199 -5.89 3.25 -31.81
CA GLY A 199 -6.77 2.34 -31.12
C GLY A 199 -7.19 2.84 -29.75
N GLY A 200 -7.83 1.95 -29.01
CA GLY A 200 -8.22 2.20 -27.63
C GLY A 200 -8.48 0.91 -26.88
N TYR A 201 -8.54 1.03 -25.57
CA TYR A 201 -8.77 -0.08 -24.66
C TYR A 201 -9.73 0.33 -23.55
N HIS A 202 -10.39 -0.67 -22.96
CA HIS A 202 -11.26 -0.52 -21.80
C HIS A 202 -11.13 -1.76 -20.91
N PHE A 203 -10.69 -1.56 -19.66
CA PHE A 203 -10.59 -2.58 -18.63
C PHE A 203 -11.37 -2.16 -17.39
N PHE A 204 -12.08 -3.12 -16.79
CA PHE A 204 -12.98 -2.89 -15.66
C PHE A 204 -12.91 -4.03 -14.63
N ALA A 205 -13.15 -3.67 -13.37
CA ALA A 205 -13.38 -4.60 -12.25
C ALA A 205 -14.15 -3.88 -11.13
N ASP A 206 -14.83 -4.64 -10.26
CA ASP A 206 -15.56 -4.06 -9.14
C ASP A 206 -14.63 -3.29 -8.18
N GLU A 207 -15.14 -2.22 -7.56
CA GLU A 207 -14.47 -1.37 -6.54
C GLU A 207 -13.21 -0.60 -6.96
N VAL A 208 -12.82 -0.70 -8.23
CA VAL A 208 -11.66 0.01 -8.81
C VAL A 208 -12.11 0.90 -9.96
N ALA A 209 -11.32 1.94 -10.26
CA ALA A 209 -11.59 2.81 -11.38
C ALA A 209 -11.31 2.08 -12.71
N ASP A 210 -12.16 2.27 -13.71
CA ASP A 210 -11.92 1.69 -15.04
C ASP A 210 -10.67 2.29 -15.69
N ILE A 211 -9.92 1.45 -16.39
CA ILE A 211 -8.76 1.83 -17.19
C ILE A 211 -9.21 1.92 -18.65
N THR A 212 -9.44 3.15 -19.12
CA THR A 212 -9.93 3.41 -20.48
C THR A 212 -9.10 4.50 -21.13
N GLY A 213 -8.67 4.28 -22.36
CA GLY A 213 -7.78 5.24 -23.00
C GLY A 213 -7.52 4.99 -24.48
N PRO A 214 -7.11 6.04 -25.22
CA PRO A 214 -6.54 5.88 -26.55
C PRO A 214 -5.14 5.26 -26.50
N ARG A 215 -4.76 4.62 -27.61
CA ARG A 215 -3.40 4.13 -27.89
C ARG A 215 -3.00 4.53 -29.31
N LEU A 216 -1.79 5.05 -29.46
CA LEU A 216 -1.18 5.36 -30.75
C LEU A 216 0.14 4.60 -30.84
N ARG A 217 0.43 4.05 -32.03
CA ARG A 217 1.69 3.34 -32.26
C ARG A 217 2.24 3.67 -33.64
N ALA A 218 3.55 3.68 -33.77
CA ALA A 218 4.26 3.72 -35.04
C ALA A 218 5.28 2.60 -35.05
N GLU A 219 5.48 1.97 -36.20
CA GLU A 219 6.45 0.90 -36.39
C GLU A 219 7.15 1.07 -37.72
N MET A 220 8.48 0.95 -37.71
CA MET A 220 9.30 0.76 -38.90
C MET A 220 9.85 -0.66 -38.87
N ALA A 221 9.50 -1.46 -39.88
CA ALA A 221 9.95 -2.83 -40.03
C ALA A 221 10.93 -2.96 -41.19
N PHE A 222 11.93 -3.82 -41.00
CA PHE A 222 12.94 -4.21 -41.97
C PHE A 222 12.89 -5.74 -42.09
N ASP A 223 12.27 -6.24 -43.16
CA ASP A 223 12.30 -7.64 -43.55
C ASP A 223 13.64 -7.98 -44.23
N GLU A 224 14.12 -9.22 -44.09
CA GLU A 224 15.31 -9.72 -44.81
C GLU A 224 16.56 -8.84 -44.56
N VAL A 225 16.93 -8.67 -43.29
CA VAL A 225 18.03 -7.78 -42.89
C VAL A 225 19.36 -8.27 -43.51
N PRO A 226 20.06 -7.47 -44.35
CA PRO A 226 21.14 -7.94 -45.25
C PRO A 226 22.35 -8.65 -44.64
N TRP A 227 22.55 -8.58 -43.32
CA TRP A 227 23.66 -9.20 -42.58
C TRP A 227 23.20 -10.23 -41.54
N LEU A 228 21.91 -10.55 -41.53
CA LEU A 228 21.31 -11.59 -40.70
C LEU A 228 20.83 -12.76 -41.57
N TRP A 229 20.17 -13.74 -40.95
CA TRP A 229 19.64 -14.92 -41.63
C TRP A 229 18.46 -14.60 -42.55
N ASP A 230 18.26 -15.42 -43.59
CA ASP A 230 17.10 -15.32 -44.48
C ASP A 230 15.77 -15.51 -43.73
N GLY A 231 14.88 -14.54 -43.87
CA GLY A 231 13.62 -14.46 -43.12
C GLY A 231 13.79 -13.91 -41.69
N SER A 232 14.93 -13.29 -41.38
CA SER A 232 15.04 -12.35 -40.27
C SER A 232 14.18 -11.11 -40.52
N ARG A 233 13.75 -10.49 -39.42
CA ARG A 233 13.06 -9.20 -39.43
C ARG A 233 13.56 -8.40 -38.24
N PHE A 234 13.72 -7.10 -38.44
CA PHE A 234 13.98 -6.17 -37.34
C PHE A 234 12.93 -5.07 -37.37
N SER A 235 12.37 -4.70 -36.24
CA SER A 235 11.48 -3.54 -36.15
C SER A 235 11.84 -2.63 -35.00
N ILE A 236 11.60 -1.33 -35.23
CA ILE A 236 11.67 -0.28 -34.23
C ILE A 236 10.29 0.35 -34.16
N GLY A 237 9.78 0.56 -32.95
CA GLY A 237 8.48 1.19 -32.77
C GLY A 237 8.47 2.23 -31.67
N SER A 238 7.40 3.01 -31.66
CA SER A 238 7.04 3.94 -30.59
C SER A 238 5.57 3.79 -30.27
N GLU A 239 5.21 3.81 -28.99
CA GLU A 239 3.84 3.70 -28.51
C GLU A 239 3.54 4.81 -27.51
N TRP A 240 2.34 5.37 -27.58
CA TRP A 240 1.80 6.31 -26.62
C TRP A 240 0.40 5.86 -26.20
N GLN A 241 0.11 5.99 -24.91
CA GLN A 241 -1.22 5.75 -24.37
C GLN A 241 -1.51 6.69 -23.21
N HIS A 242 -2.80 6.92 -22.94
CA HIS A 242 -3.23 7.74 -21.82
C HIS A 242 -4.54 7.23 -21.21
N ASP A 243 -4.58 7.09 -19.89
CA ASP A 243 -5.79 6.79 -19.13
C ASP A 243 -5.76 7.53 -17.78
N ASN A 244 -6.93 7.69 -17.15
CA ASN A 244 -7.03 8.45 -15.90
C ASN A 244 -6.26 7.81 -14.74
N PRO A 245 -6.33 6.48 -14.48
CA PRO A 245 -5.62 5.88 -13.36
C PRO A 245 -4.09 5.90 -13.49
N ARG A 246 -3.54 5.74 -14.71
CA ARG A 246 -2.08 5.58 -14.93
C ARG A 246 -1.41 6.81 -15.55
N GLY A 247 -2.18 7.78 -16.04
CA GLY A 247 -1.69 8.95 -16.75
C GLY A 247 -1.16 8.63 -18.16
N SER A 248 -0.31 9.50 -18.70
CA SER A 248 0.32 9.30 -20.01
C SER A 248 1.55 8.39 -19.91
N GLN A 249 1.65 7.43 -20.82
CA GLN A 249 2.78 6.51 -20.91
C GLN A 249 3.32 6.49 -22.34
N GLY A 250 4.65 6.48 -22.47
CA GLY A 250 5.35 6.38 -23.75
C GLY A 250 6.34 5.23 -23.73
N PHE A 251 6.49 4.56 -24.87
CA PHE A 251 7.43 3.46 -25.05
C PHE A 251 8.17 3.55 -26.39
N VAL A 252 9.40 3.06 -26.41
CA VAL A 252 10.16 2.74 -27.62
C VAL A 252 10.45 1.24 -27.64
N THR A 253 10.21 0.58 -28.76
CA THR A 253 10.40 -0.86 -28.93
C THR A 253 11.48 -1.16 -29.94
N ALA A 254 12.22 -2.24 -29.72
CA ALA A 254 13.07 -2.87 -30.71
C ALA A 254 12.83 -4.38 -30.67
N ARG A 255 12.52 -4.98 -31.83
CA ARG A 255 12.20 -6.40 -31.95
C ARG A 255 13.07 -7.03 -33.03
N LEU A 256 13.70 -8.16 -32.70
CA LEU A 256 14.50 -8.97 -33.62
C LEU A 256 13.86 -10.35 -33.79
N ARG A 257 13.57 -10.72 -35.03
CA ARG A 257 13.12 -12.05 -35.43
C ARG A 257 14.28 -12.92 -35.88
N ILE A 258 14.42 -14.08 -35.26
CA ILE A 258 15.40 -15.11 -35.57
C ILE A 258 14.66 -16.33 -36.15
N PRO A 259 14.82 -16.63 -37.44
CA PRO A 259 14.14 -17.76 -38.07
C PRO A 259 14.76 -19.10 -37.63
N LEU A 260 13.99 -20.04 -37.09
CA LEU A 260 14.53 -21.30 -36.55
C LEU A 260 14.87 -22.36 -37.62
N GLN A 261 14.62 -22.04 -38.89
CA GLN A 261 14.94 -22.89 -40.05
C GLN A 261 16.32 -22.58 -40.66
N PHE A 262 17.21 -21.94 -39.90
CA PHE A 262 18.55 -21.50 -40.32
C PHE A 262 19.48 -22.58 -40.90
N PHE A 263 19.16 -23.88 -40.77
CA PHE A 263 20.00 -25.01 -41.24
C PHE A 263 19.44 -25.78 -42.46
N GLY A 264 18.62 -25.17 -43.32
CA GLY A 264 18.06 -25.82 -44.51
C GLY A 264 18.16 -24.98 -45.79
N SER A 265 18.37 -25.64 -46.93
CA SER A 265 18.43 -25.00 -48.25
C SER A 265 17.07 -24.46 -48.71
N GLY A 266 17.04 -23.18 -49.09
CA GLY A 266 16.05 -22.59 -50.01
C GLY A 266 14.70 -22.21 -49.39
N ARG A 267 14.65 -21.16 -48.59
CA ARG A 267 13.37 -20.56 -48.17
C ARG A 267 12.73 -19.83 -49.35
N LYS A 268 11.45 -20.12 -49.66
CA LYS A 268 10.69 -19.34 -50.65
C LYS A 268 10.57 -17.91 -50.15
N ARG A 269 10.90 -16.92 -51.00
CA ARG A 269 10.66 -15.51 -50.70
C ARG A 269 9.14 -15.28 -50.66
N LEU A 270 8.65 -14.88 -49.50
CA LEU A 270 7.23 -14.62 -49.29
C LEU A 270 6.82 -13.30 -49.96
N THR A 271 5.66 -13.30 -50.60
CA THR A 271 4.96 -12.08 -51.06
C THR A 271 4.59 -11.20 -49.86
N PRO A 272 4.27 -9.90 -50.08
CA PRO A 272 3.86 -9.02 -48.99
C PRO A 272 2.72 -9.59 -48.15
N MET A 273 1.69 -10.17 -48.79
CA MET A 273 0.56 -10.79 -48.11
C MET A 273 0.91 -12.08 -47.37
N GLU A 274 1.78 -12.92 -47.94
CA GLU A 274 2.24 -14.13 -47.26
C GLU A 274 3.09 -13.81 -46.02
N ARG A 275 3.87 -12.72 -46.02
CA ARG A 275 4.60 -12.26 -44.82
C ARG A 275 3.63 -11.90 -43.69
N ARG A 276 2.51 -11.24 -44.02
CA ARG A 276 1.47 -10.86 -43.04
C ARG A 276 0.88 -12.07 -42.29
N MET A 277 0.93 -13.29 -42.84
CA MET A 277 0.47 -14.50 -42.14
C MET A 277 1.32 -14.84 -40.91
N THR A 278 2.55 -14.34 -40.84
CA THR A 278 3.48 -14.51 -39.71
C THR A 278 3.72 -13.24 -38.92
N GLU A 279 2.88 -12.21 -39.13
CA GLU A 279 2.93 -10.98 -38.35
C GLU A 279 2.77 -11.30 -36.86
N PRO A 280 3.53 -10.64 -35.96
CA PRO A 280 3.31 -10.79 -34.53
C PRO A 280 1.84 -10.58 -34.16
N VAL A 281 1.38 -11.39 -33.22
CA VAL A 281 0.07 -11.19 -32.62
C VAL A 281 0.15 -9.95 -31.72
N ILE A 282 -0.72 -8.97 -31.98
CA ILE A 282 -0.81 -7.72 -31.22
C ILE A 282 -2.01 -7.79 -30.29
N ARG A 283 -1.71 -7.76 -28.99
CA ARG A 283 -2.65 -7.72 -27.87
C ARG A 283 -1.98 -7.04 -26.69
N ASP A 284 -2.74 -6.67 -25.66
CA ASP A 284 -2.17 -6.36 -24.37
C ASP A 284 -1.48 -7.61 -23.82
N ILE A 285 -0.24 -7.43 -23.40
CA ILE A 285 0.66 -8.53 -23.03
C ILE A 285 0.55 -8.81 -21.54
N ASP A 286 -0.03 -7.89 -20.76
CA ASP A 286 -0.27 -8.08 -19.33
C ASP A 286 -1.69 -8.55 -19.06
N ILE A 287 -1.83 -9.44 -18.08
CA ILE A 287 -3.05 -9.46 -17.27
C ILE A 287 -3.13 -8.14 -16.51
N VAL A 288 -4.04 -7.26 -16.91
CA VAL A 288 -4.22 -5.95 -16.26
C VAL A 288 -4.75 -6.13 -14.84
N SER A 289 -4.07 -5.55 -13.86
CA SER A 289 -4.49 -5.50 -12.47
C SER A 289 -4.34 -4.10 -11.87
N GLN A 290 -5.13 -3.81 -10.84
CA GLN A 290 -4.95 -2.63 -9.98
C GLN A 290 -4.85 -3.08 -8.53
N SER A 291 -4.01 -2.39 -7.77
CA SER A 291 -3.79 -2.63 -6.34
C SER A 291 -4.03 -1.36 -5.53
N GLY A 292 -4.58 -1.53 -4.33
CA GLY A 292 -4.91 -0.43 -3.43
C GLY A 292 -5.78 -0.89 -2.27
N ALA A 293 -6.12 0.01 -1.35
CA ALA A 293 -7.09 -0.27 -0.30
C ALA A 293 -8.49 -0.37 -0.94
N PHE A 294 -8.84 -1.51 -1.53
CA PHE A 294 -10.11 -1.75 -2.24
C PHE A 294 -11.09 -2.67 -1.52
N GLY A 295 -10.66 -3.25 -0.40
CA GLY A 295 -11.51 -4.11 0.41
C GLY A 295 -12.76 -3.40 0.95
N PRO A 296 -13.70 -4.15 1.53
CA PRO A 296 -14.83 -3.55 2.23
C PRO A 296 -14.34 -2.68 3.39
N VAL A 297 -15.08 -1.61 3.68
CA VAL A 297 -14.82 -0.79 4.86
C VAL A 297 -15.31 -1.53 6.10
N GLU A 298 -14.42 -1.69 7.07
CA GLU A 298 -14.70 -2.32 8.36
C GLU A 298 -14.44 -1.32 9.49
N THR A 299 -15.21 -1.41 10.59
CA THR A 299 -14.90 -0.64 11.81
C THR A 299 -13.97 -1.47 12.69
N ALA A 300 -12.72 -1.01 12.86
CA ALA A 300 -11.78 -1.66 13.76
C ALA A 300 -12.12 -1.30 15.22
N THR A 301 -12.22 -2.33 16.07
CA THR A 301 -12.55 -2.19 17.50
C THR A 301 -11.48 -2.78 18.41
N GLY A 302 -10.37 -3.26 17.85
CA GLY A 302 -9.30 -3.92 18.59
C GLY A 302 -7.92 -3.58 18.08
N THR A 303 -6.97 -3.70 18.99
CA THR A 303 -5.53 -3.69 18.72
C THR A 303 -5.05 -5.06 18.25
N ALA A 304 -3.86 -5.13 17.65
CA ALA A 304 -3.26 -6.39 17.23
C ALA A 304 -3.01 -7.37 18.39
N ASP A 305 -2.72 -6.87 19.59
CA ASP A 305 -2.53 -7.66 20.82
C ASP A 305 -3.85 -8.09 21.49
N GLY A 306 -5.00 -7.77 20.88
CA GLY A 306 -6.32 -8.25 21.32
C GLY A 306 -7.02 -7.38 22.35
N GLN A 307 -6.47 -6.21 22.70
CA GLN A 307 -7.13 -5.23 23.56
C GLN A 307 -8.23 -4.51 22.78
N THR A 308 -9.36 -4.25 23.42
CA THR A 308 -10.42 -3.40 22.85
C THR A 308 -9.92 -1.96 22.67
N LEU A 309 -10.34 -1.30 21.61
CA LEU A 309 -10.09 0.12 21.36
C LEU A 309 -11.34 0.94 21.64
N THR A 310 -11.19 1.97 22.46
CA THR A 310 -12.20 3.01 22.64
C THR A 310 -11.63 4.34 22.21
N VAL A 311 -12.38 5.13 21.45
CA VAL A 311 -12.00 6.50 21.10
C VAL A 311 -12.89 7.47 21.86
N ILE A 312 -12.26 8.41 22.58
CA ILE A 312 -12.94 9.48 23.29
C ILE A 312 -12.44 10.82 22.76
N THR A 313 -13.37 11.64 22.30
CA THR A 313 -13.13 13.02 21.86
C THR A 313 -13.91 14.01 22.72
N SER A 314 -13.57 15.29 22.66
CA SER A 314 -14.35 16.35 23.34
C SER A 314 -15.81 16.43 22.86
N SER A 315 -16.11 16.02 21.63
CA SER A 315 -17.48 15.94 21.13
C SER A 315 -18.24 14.70 21.65
N SER A 316 -17.55 13.68 22.14
CA SER A 316 -18.16 12.44 22.65
C SER A 316 -18.50 12.49 24.14
N VAL A 317 -17.96 13.47 24.89
CA VAL A 317 -18.18 13.61 26.33
C VAL A 317 -18.58 15.04 26.70
N ALA A 318 -19.63 15.19 27.50
CA ALA A 318 -20.18 16.50 27.82
C ALA A 318 -19.39 17.26 28.91
N ASN A 319 -18.69 16.54 29.80
CA ASN A 319 -17.97 17.08 30.95
C ASN A 319 -17.02 16.02 31.53
N THR A 320 -16.27 16.37 32.58
CA THR A 320 -15.34 15.46 33.26
C THR A 320 -16.01 14.21 33.85
N ALA A 321 -17.25 14.31 34.34
CA ALA A 321 -17.96 13.14 34.86
C ALA A 321 -18.27 12.15 33.74
N ALA A 322 -18.70 12.63 32.57
CA ALA A 322 -18.91 11.82 31.38
C ALA A 322 -17.61 11.18 30.87
N LEU A 323 -16.49 11.91 30.92
CA LEU A 323 -15.16 11.36 30.61
C LEU A 323 -14.81 10.20 31.55
N ASN A 324 -14.94 10.38 32.85
CA ASN A 324 -14.66 9.32 33.82
C ASN A 324 -15.56 8.09 33.60
N THR A 325 -16.86 8.28 33.37
CA THR A 325 -17.77 7.17 33.02
C THR A 325 -17.34 6.44 31.74
N ALA A 326 -16.88 7.18 30.73
CA ALA A 326 -16.40 6.58 29.48
C ALA A 326 -15.10 5.79 29.70
N LEU A 327 -14.17 6.30 30.52
CA LEU A 327 -12.96 5.58 30.93
C LEU A 327 -13.28 4.32 31.74
N ASP A 328 -14.24 4.39 32.67
CA ASP A 328 -14.72 3.24 33.45
C ASP A 328 -15.34 2.18 32.52
N THR A 329 -16.12 2.61 31.54
CA THR A 329 -16.75 1.73 30.54
C THR A 329 -15.71 1.05 29.65
N ALA A 330 -14.64 1.76 29.27
CA ALA A 330 -13.55 1.18 28.51
C ALA A 330 -12.77 0.13 29.32
N GLY A 331 -12.68 0.28 30.64
CA GLY A 331 -12.01 -0.66 31.52
C GLY A 331 -10.50 -0.75 31.28
N ALA A 332 -9.92 -1.93 31.52
CA ALA A 332 -8.49 -2.23 31.36
C ALA A 332 -8.07 -2.44 29.89
N ASN A 333 -8.42 -1.47 29.04
CA ASN A 333 -8.21 -1.52 27.59
C ASN A 333 -7.47 -0.27 27.08
N THR A 334 -7.27 -0.18 25.76
CA THR A 334 -6.65 0.98 25.12
C THR A 334 -7.69 2.02 24.78
N VAL A 335 -7.47 3.24 25.23
CA VAL A 335 -8.32 4.40 24.97
C VAL A 335 -7.53 5.46 24.23
N ILE A 336 -7.99 5.82 23.04
CA ILE A 336 -7.46 6.93 22.25
C ILE A 336 -8.17 8.20 22.68
N ILE A 337 -7.41 9.21 23.09
CA ILE A 337 -7.94 10.55 23.35
C ILE A 337 -7.72 11.41 22.12
N GLY A 338 -8.82 11.84 21.49
CA GLY A 338 -8.79 12.69 20.30
C GLY A 338 -9.00 14.16 20.65
N GLY A 339 -8.03 15.00 20.31
CA GLY A 339 -8.08 16.44 20.54
C GLY A 339 -7.94 16.83 22.02
N THR A 340 -8.36 18.05 22.34
CA THR A 340 -8.33 18.59 23.71
C THR A 340 -9.65 18.38 24.42
N ILE A 341 -9.60 17.73 25.59
CA ILE A 341 -10.72 17.60 26.53
C ILE A 341 -10.42 18.49 27.74
N ASP A 342 -11.19 19.56 27.88
CA ASP A 342 -11.14 20.42 29.05
C ASP A 342 -11.86 19.76 30.22
N VAL A 343 -11.24 19.79 31.40
CA VAL A 343 -11.75 19.14 32.61
C VAL A 343 -11.78 20.11 33.77
N THR A 344 -12.82 20.00 34.59
CA THR A 344 -13.03 20.85 35.77
C THR A 344 -12.79 20.11 37.08
N THR A 345 -12.70 18.78 37.03
CA THR A 345 -12.35 17.92 38.16
C THR A 345 -11.31 16.89 37.74
N GLN A 346 -10.87 16.04 38.67
CA GLN A 346 -9.88 15.00 38.40
C GLN A 346 -10.37 13.92 37.42
N VAL A 347 -9.51 13.57 36.46
CA VAL A 347 -9.69 12.42 35.56
C VAL A 347 -9.06 11.19 36.20
N ASN A 348 -9.80 10.07 36.19
CA ASN A 348 -9.39 8.84 36.84
C ASN A 348 -9.20 7.75 35.78
N MET A 349 -7.99 7.23 35.66
CA MET A 349 -7.76 6.03 34.86
C MET A 349 -8.26 4.79 35.60
N VAL A 350 -8.58 3.74 34.83
CA VAL A 350 -8.88 2.40 35.36
C VAL A 350 -7.59 1.59 35.43
N ALA A 351 -7.44 0.71 36.44
CA ALA A 351 -6.27 -0.18 36.52
C ALA A 351 -6.10 -1.02 35.23
N GLY A 352 -4.88 -1.13 34.72
CA GLY A 352 -4.56 -1.79 33.45
C GLY A 352 -4.88 -0.99 32.17
N GLN A 353 -5.47 0.20 32.29
CA GLN A 353 -5.85 1.02 31.13
C GLN A 353 -4.65 1.70 30.47
N THR A 354 -4.68 1.82 29.15
CA THR A 354 -3.70 2.59 28.37
C THR A 354 -4.39 3.79 27.71
N LEU A 355 -3.97 5.01 28.05
CA LEU A 355 -4.38 6.22 27.29
C LEU A 355 -3.34 6.55 26.24
N VAL A 356 -3.79 6.76 25.01
CA VAL A 356 -2.94 7.17 23.88
C VAL A 356 -3.42 8.50 23.31
N GLY A 357 -2.54 9.50 23.29
CA GLY A 357 -2.82 10.82 22.71
C GLY A 357 -2.04 11.10 21.43
N SER A 358 -0.90 10.43 21.25
CA SER A 358 -0.13 10.47 20.01
C SER A 358 0.71 9.22 19.84
N GLY A 359 1.07 8.91 18.59
CA GLY A 359 1.92 7.77 18.23
C GLY A 359 1.19 6.77 17.35
N ASN A 360 1.82 5.60 17.19
CA ASN A 360 1.36 4.54 16.30
C ASN A 360 0.71 3.41 17.11
N ILE A 361 -0.46 2.97 16.67
CA ILE A 361 -1.18 1.82 17.23
C ILE A 361 -1.44 0.84 16.10
N THR A 362 -1.00 -0.40 16.23
CA THR A 362 -1.40 -1.46 15.29
C THR A 362 -2.83 -1.87 15.61
N VAL A 363 -3.75 -1.59 14.70
CA VAL A 363 -5.16 -1.96 14.82
C VAL A 363 -5.44 -3.23 14.03
N LYS A 364 -6.46 -3.97 14.47
CA LYS A 364 -6.92 -5.18 13.82
C LYS A 364 -8.36 -5.02 13.34
N SER A 365 -8.57 -5.35 12.09
CA SER A 365 -9.88 -5.36 11.45
C SER A 365 -10.68 -6.60 11.87
N PRO A 366 -12.03 -6.57 11.78
CA PRO A 366 -12.88 -7.74 11.98
C PRO A 366 -12.52 -8.95 11.10
N SER A 367 -12.03 -8.72 9.87
CA SER A 367 -11.51 -9.79 8.99
C SER A 367 -10.13 -10.32 9.40
N GLY A 368 -9.55 -9.80 10.48
CA GLY A 368 -8.29 -10.26 11.06
C GLY A 368 -7.04 -9.61 10.45
N ARG A 369 -7.21 -8.56 9.65
CA ARG A 369 -6.12 -7.85 8.98
C ARG A 369 -5.59 -6.72 9.85
N GLU A 370 -4.32 -6.35 9.68
CA GLU A 370 -3.67 -5.35 10.54
C GLU A 370 -3.19 -4.13 9.76
N ALA A 371 -3.25 -2.96 10.39
CA ALA A 371 -2.74 -1.70 9.85
C ALA A 371 -2.28 -0.78 10.99
N ILE A 372 -1.36 0.14 10.68
CA ILE A 372 -0.86 1.12 11.65
C ILE A 372 -1.76 2.36 11.63
N LEU A 373 -2.49 2.59 12.72
CA LEU A 373 -3.19 3.83 12.98
C LEU A 373 -2.23 4.83 13.64
N THR A 374 -2.00 5.97 12.99
CA THR A 374 -1.29 7.10 13.61
C THR A 374 -2.30 8.02 14.29
N VAL A 375 -2.14 8.24 15.59
CA VAL A 375 -2.96 9.18 16.38
C VAL A 375 -2.12 10.39 16.79
N SER A 376 -2.75 11.54 16.98
CA SER A 376 -2.08 12.75 17.45
C SER A 376 -3.03 13.72 18.15
N GLY A 377 -2.48 14.60 18.98
CA GLY A 377 -3.18 15.75 19.55
C GLY A 377 -4.05 15.45 20.78
N GLY A 378 -3.97 14.26 21.37
CA GLY A 378 -4.71 13.93 22.59
C GLY A 378 -4.22 14.73 23.80
N LYS A 379 -5.14 15.52 24.39
CA LYS A 379 -4.86 16.41 25.51
C LYS A 379 -5.97 16.37 26.57
N ILE A 380 -5.58 16.32 27.84
CA ILE A 380 -6.45 16.55 29.00
C ILE A 380 -6.00 17.85 29.66
N ALA A 381 -6.92 18.80 29.86
CA ALA A 381 -6.59 20.14 30.33
C ALA A 381 -7.49 20.62 31.47
N ALA A 382 -6.91 20.76 32.67
CA ALA A 382 -7.53 21.52 33.75
C ALA A 382 -6.96 22.95 33.72
N THR A 383 -7.78 23.93 33.37
CA THR A 383 -7.36 25.34 33.28
C THR A 383 -8.04 26.18 34.36
N ASP A 384 -7.25 26.79 35.22
CA ASP A 384 -7.66 27.60 36.37
C ASP A 384 -8.67 26.87 37.25
N GLN A 385 -8.36 25.60 37.51
CA GLN A 385 -9.15 24.73 38.37
C GLN A 385 -8.41 24.54 39.69
N ASN A 386 -9.14 24.60 40.81
CA ASN A 386 -8.60 24.23 42.13
C ASN A 386 -8.56 22.70 42.29
N SER A 387 -8.09 21.99 41.25
CA SER A 387 -7.94 20.53 41.25
C SER A 387 -6.51 20.20 41.66
N PRO A 388 -6.30 19.42 42.74
CA PRO A 388 -4.95 19.09 43.17
C PRO A 388 -4.17 18.37 42.05
N TYR A 389 -4.84 17.59 41.20
CA TYR A 389 -4.24 16.95 40.03
C TYR A 389 -5.22 16.91 38.85
N ALA A 390 -4.71 16.89 37.61
CA ALA A 390 -5.53 16.73 36.42
C ALA A 390 -5.84 15.25 36.13
N LEU A 391 -4.83 14.39 36.21
CA LEU A 391 -4.95 12.95 35.89
C LEU A 391 -4.42 12.07 37.02
N LEU A 392 -5.19 11.03 37.37
CA LEU A 392 -4.84 10.01 38.34
C LEU A 392 -4.58 8.66 37.66
N MET A 393 -3.34 8.18 37.79
CA MET A 393 -2.89 6.87 37.34
C MET A 393 -3.27 5.78 38.36
N ARG A 394 -3.38 4.53 37.90
CA ARG A 394 -3.67 3.32 38.70
C ARG A 394 -2.66 2.21 38.39
N ASP A 395 -2.78 1.08 39.09
CA ASP A 395 -1.94 -0.09 38.83
C ASP A 395 -1.97 -0.47 37.35
N ASN A 396 -0.78 -0.74 36.79
CA ASN A 396 -0.57 -1.19 35.41
C ASN A 396 -1.13 -0.25 34.33
N THR A 397 -1.33 1.04 34.67
CA THR A 397 -1.77 2.04 33.69
C THR A 397 -0.62 2.56 32.84
N LYS A 398 -0.93 2.93 31.59
CA LYS A 398 0.02 3.52 30.65
C LYS A 398 -0.51 4.84 30.10
N LEU A 399 0.33 5.86 30.10
CA LEU A 399 0.10 7.16 29.48
C LEU A 399 1.09 7.31 28.33
N ILE A 400 0.60 7.30 27.08
CA ILE A 400 1.45 7.28 25.88
C ILE A 400 1.12 8.48 24.99
N GLY A 401 2.10 9.33 24.70
CA GLY A 401 1.93 10.39 23.72
C GLY A 401 0.90 11.47 24.12
N MET A 402 0.44 11.48 25.36
CA MET A 402 -0.59 12.40 25.85
C MET A 402 0.00 13.75 26.21
N THR A 403 -0.78 14.82 26.00
CA THR A 403 -0.57 16.10 26.68
C THR A 403 -1.46 16.17 27.92
N VAL A 404 -0.89 16.47 29.08
CA VAL A 404 -1.66 16.69 30.32
C VAL A 404 -1.26 18.04 30.89
N SER A 405 -2.24 18.93 31.09
CA SER A 405 -2.01 20.24 31.70
C SER A 405 -2.91 20.47 32.89
N ASN A 406 -2.34 21.01 33.97
CA ASN A 406 -3.07 21.54 35.11
C ASN A 406 -2.61 22.98 35.38
N SER A 407 -3.53 23.93 35.55
CA SER A 407 -3.23 25.30 35.96
C SER A 407 -4.18 25.77 37.05
N ASP A 408 -3.66 26.57 37.97
CA ASP A 408 -4.41 27.17 39.07
C ASP A 408 -3.86 28.56 39.41
N SER A 409 -4.78 29.51 39.57
CA SER A 409 -4.48 30.92 39.86
C SER A 409 -4.56 31.28 41.35
N GLY A 410 -5.02 30.38 42.24
CA GLY A 410 -5.27 30.73 43.65
C GLY A 410 -4.96 29.69 44.73
N GLY A 411 -4.66 28.43 44.41
CA GLY A 411 -4.51 27.34 45.40
C GLY A 411 -3.08 27.00 45.84
N THR A 412 -2.94 25.90 46.60
CA THR A 412 -1.72 25.52 47.36
C THR A 412 -0.73 24.62 46.60
N GLY A 413 -0.82 24.56 45.28
CA GLY A 413 0.06 23.79 44.40
C GLY A 413 -0.68 22.65 43.70
N ILE A 414 -0.22 22.29 42.50
CA ILE A 414 -0.96 21.40 41.60
C ILE A 414 -0.06 20.41 40.86
N PHE A 415 -0.62 19.24 40.55
CA PHE A 415 0.06 18.18 39.81
C PHE A 415 -0.55 18.03 38.41
N ALA A 416 0.26 17.83 37.36
CA ALA A 416 -0.29 17.37 36.09
C ALA A 416 -0.78 15.92 36.23
N VAL A 417 0.06 15.05 36.79
CA VAL A 417 -0.23 13.62 36.97
C VAL A 417 0.05 13.18 38.41
N ARG A 418 -0.83 12.33 38.94
CA ARG A 418 -0.65 11.66 40.24
C ARG A 418 -0.64 10.14 40.07
N ALA A 419 0.29 9.44 40.73
CA ALA A 419 0.49 7.99 40.64
C ALA A 419 0.86 7.34 41.99
N ASP A 420 0.23 7.80 43.08
CA ASP A 420 0.51 7.31 44.43
C ASP A 420 -0.03 5.90 44.69
N ASN A 421 0.73 5.09 45.44
CA ASN A 421 0.40 3.73 45.85
C ASN A 421 0.09 2.83 44.65
N THR A 422 0.96 2.86 43.64
CA THR A 422 0.75 2.14 42.38
C THR A 422 1.88 1.17 42.06
N THR A 423 1.57 0.15 41.26
CA THR A 423 2.55 -0.76 40.66
C THR A 423 2.46 -0.72 39.13
N GLY A 424 3.60 -0.68 38.44
CA GLY A 424 3.66 -0.88 36.99
C GLY A 424 3.12 0.28 36.14
N VAL A 425 3.07 1.50 36.69
CA VAL A 425 2.68 2.70 35.93
C VAL A 425 3.75 3.03 34.89
N THR A 426 3.33 3.35 33.66
CA THR A 426 4.22 3.85 32.60
C THR A 426 3.72 5.20 32.08
N ILE A 427 4.61 6.18 31.98
CA ILE A 427 4.35 7.48 31.36
C ILE A 427 5.43 7.72 30.33
N GLU A 428 5.06 7.77 29.05
CA GLU A 428 6.02 7.87 27.97
C GLU A 428 5.59 8.74 26.79
N ASN A 429 6.58 9.40 26.19
CA ASN A 429 6.41 10.27 25.03
C ASN A 429 5.36 11.37 25.26
N SER A 430 5.13 11.76 26.52
CA SER A 430 4.08 12.67 26.95
C SER A 430 4.61 14.08 27.22
N THR A 431 3.72 15.07 27.13
CA THR A 431 3.98 16.45 27.54
C THR A 431 3.16 16.78 28.78
N LEU A 432 3.81 17.08 29.89
CA LEU A 432 3.18 17.33 31.19
C LEU A 432 3.46 18.75 31.65
N THR A 433 2.42 19.55 31.82
CA THR A 433 2.53 20.97 32.23
C THR A 433 1.76 21.20 33.51
N ALA A 434 2.41 21.83 34.49
CA ALA A 434 1.76 22.23 35.74
C ALA A 434 2.12 23.68 36.08
N PHE A 435 1.12 24.51 36.32
CA PHE A 435 1.30 25.93 36.66
C PHE A 435 0.51 26.32 37.91
N GLY A 436 1.19 26.66 39.00
CA GLY A 436 0.55 27.25 40.17
C GLY A 436 0.93 28.72 40.34
N ALA A 437 -0.04 29.64 40.35
CA ALA A 437 0.27 31.05 40.55
C ALA A 437 0.83 31.32 41.95
N THR A 438 0.13 30.89 42.99
CA THR A 438 0.52 31.07 44.40
C THR A 438 1.27 29.84 44.94
N GLY A 439 0.74 28.65 44.69
CA GLY A 439 1.38 27.37 45.01
C GLY A 439 2.34 26.86 43.93
N GLY A 440 3.08 25.80 44.24
CA GLY A 440 4.06 25.22 43.30
C GLY A 440 3.43 24.35 42.22
N GLY A 441 3.85 24.51 40.98
CA GLY A 441 3.53 23.56 39.90
C GLY A 441 4.39 22.30 40.00
N VAL A 442 3.77 21.13 39.84
CA VAL A 442 4.45 19.83 39.90
C VAL A 442 4.08 18.98 38.69
N GLY A 443 5.08 18.47 37.97
CA GLY A 443 4.85 17.60 36.82
C GLY A 443 4.16 16.29 37.22
N ILE A 444 4.83 15.49 38.06
CA ILE A 444 4.37 14.18 38.49
C ILE A 444 4.53 14.05 40.01
N ASP A 445 3.50 13.55 40.71
CA ASP A 445 3.61 13.06 42.10
C ASP A 445 3.38 11.55 42.14
N ALA A 446 4.39 10.79 42.55
CA ALA A 446 4.38 9.33 42.56
C ALA A 446 5.05 8.76 43.83
N ARG A 447 4.25 8.57 44.88
CA ARG A 447 4.72 8.06 46.17
C ARG A 447 4.28 6.63 46.41
N ASN A 448 5.11 5.87 47.12
CA ASN A 448 4.88 4.45 47.43
C ASN A 448 4.63 3.63 46.15
N SER A 449 5.38 3.91 45.08
CA SER A 449 5.18 3.27 43.77
C SER A 449 6.23 2.20 43.51
N THR A 450 5.84 1.12 42.83
CA THR A 450 6.75 0.03 42.44
C THR A 450 6.82 -0.10 40.92
N ASN A 451 8.01 -0.21 40.35
CA ASN A 451 8.22 -0.36 38.90
C ASN A 451 7.58 0.78 38.06
N LEU A 452 7.63 2.01 38.56
CA LEU A 452 7.23 3.20 37.78
C LEU A 452 8.20 3.43 36.63
N VAL A 453 7.70 3.69 35.42
CA VAL A 453 8.50 4.10 34.27
C VAL A 453 8.07 5.49 33.83
N VAL A 454 9.00 6.45 33.82
CA VAL A 454 8.79 7.79 33.27
C VAL A 454 9.88 8.04 32.25
N ARG A 455 9.55 8.01 30.95
CA ARG A 455 10.55 8.13 29.89
C ARG A 455 10.15 8.97 28.68
N ASN A 456 11.12 9.62 28.05
CA ASN A 456 10.91 10.39 26.81
C ASN A 456 9.84 11.48 26.95
N ASN A 457 9.60 12.01 28.16
CA ASN A 457 8.59 13.02 28.40
C ASN A 457 9.19 14.42 28.35
N THR A 458 8.36 15.41 28.00
CA THR A 458 8.63 16.82 28.29
C THR A 458 7.85 17.23 29.53
N ILE A 459 8.53 17.68 30.58
CA ILE A 459 7.94 18.00 31.88
C ILE A 459 8.22 19.47 32.21
N SER A 460 7.16 20.27 32.25
CA SER A 460 7.25 21.74 32.31
C SER A 460 6.47 22.31 33.51
N PRO A 461 7.01 22.19 34.73
CA PRO A 461 6.40 22.77 35.92
C PRO A 461 6.78 24.25 36.07
N SER A 462 5.87 25.04 36.63
CA SER A 462 6.03 26.50 36.71
C SER A 462 5.24 27.10 37.86
N SER A 463 5.66 28.28 38.31
CA SER A 463 4.96 29.06 39.33
C SER A 463 5.36 30.53 39.30
N ASN A 464 4.47 31.43 39.75
CA ASN A 464 4.81 32.84 39.90
C ASN A 464 5.54 33.12 41.22
N THR A 465 5.07 32.55 42.34
CA THR A 465 5.58 32.91 43.68
C THR A 465 6.18 31.76 44.47
N ALA A 466 5.96 30.51 44.06
CA ALA A 466 6.46 29.32 44.75
C ALA A 466 7.48 28.55 43.91
N GLY A 467 8.06 27.52 44.52
CA GLY A 467 8.96 26.60 43.83
C GLY A 467 8.21 25.71 42.84
N ALA A 468 8.92 25.18 41.85
CA ALA A 468 8.39 24.23 40.88
C ALA A 468 9.14 22.90 40.99
N VAL A 469 8.41 21.78 40.84
CA VAL A 469 8.97 20.44 40.98
C VAL A 469 8.71 19.61 39.72
N GLY A 470 9.73 18.96 39.18
CA GLY A 470 9.60 18.04 38.05
C GLY A 470 8.83 16.79 38.47
N ILE A 471 9.46 15.97 39.31
CA ILE A 471 8.88 14.73 39.83
C ILE A 471 9.06 14.68 41.35
N ILE A 472 7.97 14.40 42.08
CA ILE A 472 8.02 13.97 43.47
C ILE A 472 7.96 12.44 43.49
N ILE A 473 8.95 11.83 44.13
CA ILE A 473 9.06 10.38 44.25
C ILE A 473 9.59 9.96 45.61
N SER A 474 8.75 9.29 46.40
CA SER A 474 9.04 8.92 47.78
C SER A 474 8.66 7.47 48.06
N ASN A 475 9.47 6.76 48.83
CA ASN A 475 9.21 5.37 49.26
C ASN A 475 8.97 4.42 48.07
N SER A 476 9.65 4.65 46.95
CA SER A 476 9.36 3.95 45.70
C SER A 476 10.46 2.95 45.35
N THR A 477 10.07 1.75 44.90
CA THR A 477 10.99 0.67 44.56
C THR A 477 11.11 0.54 43.04
N ASN A 478 12.35 0.56 42.54
CA ASN A 478 12.68 0.36 41.13
C ASN A 478 12.01 1.34 40.14
N PRO A 479 11.86 2.66 40.42
CA PRO A 479 11.45 3.60 39.38
C PRO A 479 12.55 3.79 38.34
N THR A 480 12.15 3.88 37.07
CA THR A 480 13.01 4.23 35.93
C THR A 480 12.65 5.61 35.42
N ILE A 481 13.57 6.57 35.56
CA ILE A 481 13.40 7.95 35.06
C ILE A 481 14.43 8.21 33.97
N ALA A 482 14.04 8.10 32.70
CA ALA A 482 15.00 8.08 31.59
C ALA A 482 14.62 9.00 30.42
N ASN A 483 15.59 9.69 29.82
CA ASN A 483 15.42 10.49 28.60
C ASN A 483 14.31 11.55 28.68
N ASN A 484 14.02 12.08 29.87
CA ASN A 484 13.04 13.16 30.01
C ASN A 484 13.71 14.53 29.84
N ALA A 485 12.97 15.49 29.28
CA ALA A 485 13.35 16.88 29.18
C ALA A 485 12.55 17.72 30.20
N PHE A 486 13.26 18.39 31.11
CA PHE A 486 12.65 19.22 32.14
C PHE A 486 12.84 20.71 31.83
N SER A 487 11.76 21.47 31.87
CA SER A 487 11.77 22.91 31.61
C SER A 487 11.06 23.69 32.73
N PHE A 488 11.84 24.35 33.58
CA PHE A 488 11.32 25.11 34.73
C PHE A 488 11.12 26.58 34.39
N SER A 489 9.99 27.14 34.82
CA SER A 489 9.71 28.58 34.80
C SER A 489 9.18 29.07 36.16
N THR A 490 10.10 29.53 37.01
CA THR A 490 9.82 30.18 38.30
C THR A 490 11.03 31.02 38.70
N GLY A 491 10.79 32.11 39.44
CA GLY A 491 11.84 32.94 40.05
C GLY A 491 12.38 32.40 41.38
N THR A 492 11.85 31.27 41.86
CA THR A 492 12.23 30.67 43.15
C THR A 492 12.88 29.28 42.97
N LEU A 493 12.65 28.34 43.89
CA LEU A 493 13.30 27.02 43.90
C LEU A 493 12.84 26.15 42.73
N LYS A 494 13.80 25.61 41.97
CA LYS A 494 13.58 24.64 40.90
C LYS A 494 14.10 23.28 41.33
N THR A 495 13.21 22.31 41.48
CA THR A 495 13.57 20.96 41.94
C THR A 495 13.26 19.94 40.86
N VAL A 496 14.26 19.27 40.32
CA VAL A 496 14.06 18.31 39.23
C VAL A 496 13.46 17.01 39.75
N ILE A 497 14.08 16.45 40.79
CA ILE A 497 13.59 15.29 41.52
C ILE A 497 13.53 15.65 43.00
N SER A 498 12.37 15.38 43.62
CA SER A 498 12.16 15.56 45.05
C SER A 498 11.77 14.22 45.69
N SER A 499 12.34 13.90 46.84
CA SER A 499 11.85 12.82 47.70
C SER A 499 11.73 13.31 49.13
N SER A 500 10.56 13.09 49.73
CA SER A 500 10.25 13.41 51.12
C SER A 500 9.76 12.21 51.91
N GLY A 501 10.20 12.07 53.17
CA GLY A 501 9.75 11.02 54.08
C GLY A 501 10.88 10.09 54.56
N ALA A 502 10.56 9.26 55.56
CA ALA A 502 11.52 8.38 56.23
C ALA A 502 11.77 7.03 55.52
N GLY A 503 11.02 6.70 54.47
CA GLY A 503 11.18 5.45 53.74
C GLY A 503 12.25 5.52 52.63
N THR A 504 12.49 4.37 52.00
CA THR A 504 13.57 4.21 51.01
C THR A 504 13.06 4.37 49.58
N THR A 505 13.76 5.16 48.77
CA THR A 505 13.57 5.21 47.31
C THR A 505 14.78 4.56 46.62
N SER A 506 14.53 3.56 45.77
CA SER A 506 15.59 2.78 45.10
C SER A 506 15.49 2.88 43.58
N PHE A 507 16.18 3.85 42.97
CA PHE A 507 16.15 4.08 41.52
C PHE A 507 16.76 2.93 40.72
N ASN A 508 16.14 2.60 39.58
CA ASN A 508 16.69 1.67 38.61
C ASN A 508 17.93 2.28 37.93
N ALA A 509 18.96 1.47 37.67
CA ALA A 509 20.19 1.86 36.98
C ALA A 509 19.97 2.45 35.57
N ALA A 510 18.84 2.14 34.93
CA ALA A 510 18.44 2.68 33.63
C ALA A 510 17.99 4.16 33.69
N SER A 511 17.91 4.78 34.87
CA SER A 511 17.46 6.16 35.05
C SER A 511 18.50 7.19 34.57
N THR A 512 18.66 7.32 33.25
CA THR A 512 19.73 8.08 32.60
C THR A 512 19.23 8.90 31.41
N GLY A 513 20.08 9.75 30.84
CA GLY A 513 19.77 10.52 29.62
C GLY A 513 18.80 11.67 29.82
N ASN A 514 18.48 12.05 31.05
CA ASN A 514 17.60 13.19 31.32
C ASN A 514 18.31 14.53 31.08
N THR A 515 17.54 15.56 30.75
CA THR A 515 18.05 16.93 30.54
C THR A 515 17.20 17.91 31.32
N THR A 516 17.81 19.01 31.76
CA THR A 516 17.10 20.08 32.45
C THR A 516 17.72 21.44 32.10
N ASN A 517 16.88 22.47 32.00
CA ASN A 517 17.36 23.84 31.80
C ASN A 517 17.97 24.45 33.06
N ASP A 518 17.50 24.04 34.25
CA ASP A 518 17.93 24.54 35.56
C ASP A 518 17.32 23.67 36.68
N GLY A 519 17.88 23.73 37.89
CA GLY A 519 17.32 23.09 39.08
C GLY A 519 18.26 22.11 39.76
N SER A 520 17.80 21.58 40.91
CA SER A 520 18.56 20.67 41.78
C SER A 520 17.71 19.47 42.21
N CYS A 521 18.35 18.48 42.81
CA CYS A 521 17.67 17.33 43.41
C CYS A 521 17.54 17.56 44.92
N ASN A 522 16.38 17.26 45.49
CA ASN A 522 16.15 17.33 46.93
C ASN A 522 15.71 15.96 47.45
N LEU A 523 16.66 15.19 47.97
CA LEU A 523 16.44 13.83 48.44
C LEU A 523 16.63 13.78 49.97
N SER A 524 15.53 13.69 50.72
CA SER A 524 15.55 13.77 52.20
C SER A 524 15.34 12.43 52.92
N GLY A 525 15.15 11.32 52.19
CA GLY A 525 15.02 9.96 52.73
C GLY A 525 16.21 9.07 52.34
N ALA A 526 16.20 7.79 52.74
CA ALA A 526 17.21 6.85 52.29
C ALA A 526 17.07 6.62 50.77
N THR A 527 18.04 7.06 49.97
CA THR A 527 18.04 6.85 48.52
C THR A 527 19.14 5.87 48.13
N THR A 528 18.82 4.96 47.21
CA THR A 528 19.78 4.06 46.56
C THR A 528 19.63 4.15 45.04
N GLY A 529 20.73 3.96 44.32
CA GLY A 529 20.80 4.23 42.88
C GLY A 529 20.97 5.72 42.57
N SER A 530 20.80 6.11 41.31
CA SER A 530 20.93 7.51 40.88
C SER A 530 20.03 7.81 39.69
N VAL A 531 19.67 9.08 39.52
CA VAL A 531 19.05 9.60 38.29
C VAL A 531 20.04 10.52 37.60
N GLY A 532 20.51 10.09 36.43
CA GLY A 532 21.50 10.82 35.63
C GLY A 532 20.87 11.92 34.78
N PHE A 533 21.43 13.13 34.88
CA PHE A 533 21.12 14.26 34.00
C PHE A 533 22.38 14.72 33.26
N SER A 534 22.19 15.47 32.16
CA SER A 534 23.30 16.06 31.40
C SER A 534 24.09 17.12 32.18
N THR A 535 23.46 17.83 33.11
CA THR A 535 24.02 19.01 33.80
C THR A 535 24.10 18.88 35.31
N ILE A 536 23.40 17.90 35.91
CA ILE A 536 23.35 17.64 37.35
C ILE A 536 23.36 16.12 37.60
N ASN A 537 23.51 15.70 38.85
CA ASN A 537 23.34 14.31 39.22
C ASN A 537 22.49 14.20 40.49
N CYS A 538 21.47 13.34 40.49
CA CYS A 538 20.70 13.02 41.69
C CYS A 538 21.21 11.69 42.26
N GLN A 539 21.78 11.73 43.46
CA GLN A 539 22.28 10.56 44.19
C GLN A 539 21.69 10.49 45.58
#